data_AF-A0A642V7V1-F1
#
_entry.id   AF-A0A642V7V1-F1
#
_cell.length_a   1.000
_cell.length_b   1.000
_cell.length_c   1.000
_cell.angle_alpha   90.00
_cell.angle_beta   90.00
_cell.angle_gamma   90.00
#
_symmetry.space_group_name_H-M   'P 1'
#
loop_
_entity.id
_entity.type
_entity.pdbx_description
1 polymer ?
#
loop_
_entity_poly.entity_id
_entity_poly.type
_entity_poly.pdbx_seq_one_letter_code
_entity_poly.pdbx_strand_id
1 'polypeptide(L)'
;MSSSDFVLGNGPAPHHERLPSIDTLTSPQLDQSPPQFNYSSAQFSKVTYDDRARRQGSISSMDSVVTTGSSGGPHSPGAGTKRSYSSSEVDEPGWDDRCIDNYYQVVHPALPILPSSKVRLRARLLACSNPTLRYTLLCAVCGLVKKNEGGGDYYRQQVLQGVVHADTRTMASQSRILYLMSLALLFLQTGDAMWLGAAINFAYEMGLHSHTHSSSSGSGSGDDDGAVGRRLFLVLVMLDRLNATLKRVPVQIPEDAVRLDGPNTEAGAGAGGDDAAAFGGAKIGVHAVRLCMILGHAGAGEVAGELAGAHAAIEPLWDTMPVLKALYYLVLVRRDRRRVLEDGEGVSGLLNNTGALGVLLESPLISVSPLVGYFVPPLVTTLLDVAGVVGPDERARLWSQLDTLDGLIERKFPEFGPLRHDISQARLADSSGASPKSKLEGLAAIAHAAHQQQNM
;
A
#
# COMPACT_ATOMS: atom_id res chain seq x y z
N MET A 1 41.88 -31.75 37.88
CA MET A 1 41.04 -31.29 39.00
C MET A 1 41.81 -30.19 39.72
N SER A 2 41.49 -28.93 39.43
CA SER A 2 41.83 -27.77 40.26
C SER A 2 40.93 -26.64 39.82
N SER A 3 39.96 -26.33 40.67
CA SER A 3 39.02 -25.23 40.56
C SER A 3 39.76 -23.90 40.73
N SER A 4 39.49 -22.95 39.85
CA SER A 4 39.90 -21.55 39.98
C SER A 4 38.69 -20.73 40.41
N ASP A 5 38.72 -20.28 41.66
CA ASP A 5 37.77 -19.36 42.28
C ASP A 5 37.87 -17.97 41.65
N PHE A 6 36.73 -17.45 41.19
CA PHE A 6 36.59 -16.08 40.68
C PHE A 6 35.97 -15.22 41.78
N VAL A 7 36.77 -14.35 42.38
CA VAL A 7 36.37 -13.40 43.43
C VAL A 7 35.73 -12.18 42.78
N LEU A 8 34.45 -11.93 43.06
CA LEU A 8 33.74 -10.71 42.69
C LEU A 8 34.10 -9.57 43.66
N GLY A 9 34.78 -8.54 43.15
CA GLY A 9 35.06 -7.31 43.87
C GLY A 9 33.84 -6.38 43.87
N ASN A 10 33.37 -6.02 45.07
CA ASN A 10 32.38 -4.97 45.30
C ASN A 10 33.00 -3.59 45.03
N GLY A 11 32.59 -2.94 43.94
CA GLY A 11 32.88 -1.52 43.68
C GLY A 11 31.85 -0.59 44.35
N PRO A 12 32.26 0.63 44.77
CA PRO A 12 31.39 1.58 45.46
C PRO A 12 30.39 2.25 44.53
N ALA A 13 29.19 2.50 45.06
CA ALA A 13 28.07 3.12 44.36
C ALA A 13 28.35 4.57 43.94
N PRO A 14 27.90 5.01 42.74
CA PRO A 14 28.06 6.39 42.31
C PRO A 14 27.10 7.33 43.05
N HIS A 15 27.64 8.47 43.48
CA HIS A 15 26.92 9.56 44.12
C HIS A 15 25.87 10.17 43.18
N HIS A 16 24.62 10.22 43.65
CA HIS A 16 23.53 10.97 43.04
C HIS A 16 23.76 12.48 43.23
N GLU A 17 24.11 13.19 42.16
CA GLU A 17 24.01 14.64 42.09
C GLU A 17 22.54 15.07 42.01
N ARG A 18 22.12 15.91 42.97
CA ARG A 18 20.82 16.57 42.99
C ARG A 18 20.81 17.69 41.94
N LEU A 19 19.93 17.57 40.95
CA LEU A 19 19.56 18.66 40.06
C LEU A 19 18.73 19.73 40.80
N PRO A 20 18.89 21.02 40.47
CA PRO A 20 18.11 22.10 41.08
C PRO A 20 16.66 22.09 40.58
N SER A 21 15.74 22.39 41.50
CA SER A 21 14.32 22.58 41.25
C SER A 21 14.09 23.73 40.28
N ILE A 22 13.43 23.46 39.16
CA ILE A 22 12.97 24.48 38.21
C ILE A 22 11.64 25.02 38.73
N ASP A 23 11.65 26.32 39.04
CA ASP A 23 10.50 27.09 39.45
C ASP A 23 9.43 27.19 38.36
N THR A 24 8.20 27.29 38.85
CA THR A 24 6.92 27.27 38.18
C THR A 24 6.77 28.45 37.21
N LEU A 25 6.79 28.19 35.91
CA LEU A 25 6.35 29.14 34.89
C LEU A 25 4.88 28.89 34.54
N THR A 26 4.06 29.85 34.93
CA THR A 26 2.64 30.01 34.65
C THR A 26 2.39 30.02 33.13
N SER A 27 1.63 29.04 32.63
CA SER A 27 1.20 28.99 31.23
C SER A 27 0.02 29.95 30.98
N PRO A 28 0.00 30.70 29.87
CA PRO A 28 -1.16 31.50 29.48
C PRO A 28 -2.29 30.60 29.00
N GLN A 29 -3.44 30.75 29.64
CA GLN A 29 -4.69 30.08 29.31
C GLN A 29 -5.24 30.65 27.99
N LEU A 30 -5.06 29.91 26.88
CA LEU A 30 -5.74 30.18 25.62
C LEU A 30 -7.14 29.55 25.67
N ASP A 31 -8.12 30.39 25.97
CA ASP A 31 -9.54 30.08 25.84
C ASP A 31 -9.90 30.10 24.34
N GLN A 32 -9.82 28.94 23.69
CA GLN A 32 -10.38 28.71 22.37
C GLN A 32 -11.43 27.61 22.47
N SER A 33 -12.68 28.04 22.59
CA SER A 33 -13.84 27.20 22.39
C SER A 33 -13.85 26.68 20.94
N PRO A 34 -14.02 25.37 20.70
CA PRO A 34 -14.14 24.85 19.34
C PRO A 34 -15.43 25.36 18.68
N PRO A 35 -15.41 25.61 17.36
CA PRO A 35 -16.60 26.05 16.65
C PRO A 35 -17.70 24.99 16.75
N GLN A 36 -18.83 25.36 17.36
CA GLN A 36 -20.02 24.52 17.38
C GLN A 36 -20.62 24.48 15.98
N PHE A 37 -20.39 23.39 15.26
CA PHE A 37 -21.11 23.09 14.04
C PHE A 37 -22.48 22.53 14.39
N ASN A 38 -23.51 23.30 14.07
CA ASN A 38 -24.90 22.95 14.27
C ASN A 38 -25.34 21.97 13.17
N TYR A 39 -25.31 20.66 13.45
CA TYR A 39 -25.78 19.62 12.54
C TYR A 39 -27.24 19.28 12.84
N SER A 40 -28.16 20.00 12.20
CA SER A 40 -29.55 19.56 12.08
C SER A 40 -29.61 18.33 11.18
N SER A 41 -30.04 17.21 11.76
CA SER A 41 -30.62 16.01 11.16
C SER A 41 -30.66 15.95 9.62
N ALA A 42 -29.68 15.26 9.01
CA ALA A 42 -29.79 14.82 7.63
C ALA A 42 -30.80 13.67 7.54
N GLN A 43 -32.01 13.96 7.06
CA GLN A 43 -32.97 12.95 6.66
C GLN A 43 -32.48 12.28 5.37
N PHE A 44 -32.43 10.95 5.37
CA PHE A 44 -32.04 10.15 4.22
C PHE A 44 -33.08 10.28 3.09
N SER A 45 -32.75 11.04 2.05
CA SER A 45 -33.51 11.09 0.81
C SER A 45 -33.19 9.84 -0.02
N LYS A 46 -34.21 9.02 -0.25
CA LYS A 46 -34.15 7.82 -1.12
C LYS A 46 -33.92 8.26 -2.56
N VAL A 47 -32.71 8.07 -3.08
CA VAL A 47 -32.37 8.33 -4.49
C VAL A 47 -32.97 7.22 -5.35
N THR A 48 -33.90 7.59 -6.23
CA THR A 48 -34.40 6.71 -7.31
C THR A 48 -33.39 6.68 -8.44
N TYR A 49 -32.82 5.51 -8.72
CA TYR A 49 -32.00 5.29 -9.91
C TYR A 49 -32.88 5.08 -11.14
N ASP A 50 -32.54 5.79 -12.22
CA ASP A 50 -33.16 5.66 -13.54
C ASP A 50 -32.51 4.48 -14.29
N ASP A 51 -33.30 3.44 -14.54
CA ASP A 51 -32.87 2.14 -15.06
C ASP A 51 -32.84 2.14 -16.59
N ARG A 52 -31.83 2.79 -17.18
CA ARG A 52 -31.74 2.88 -18.65
C ARG A 52 -30.32 2.82 -19.22
N ALA A 53 -29.69 1.66 -19.14
CA ALA A 53 -28.70 1.19 -20.13
C ALA A 53 -28.33 -0.29 -19.94
N ARG A 54 -29.24 -1.22 -20.29
CA ARG A 54 -28.91 -2.65 -20.48
C ARG A 54 -28.85 -2.97 -21.97
N ARG A 55 -27.65 -3.10 -22.54
CA ARG A 55 -27.41 -3.91 -23.75
C ARG A 55 -26.10 -4.69 -23.65
N GLN A 56 -26.29 -5.97 -23.33
CA GLN A 56 -25.65 -7.19 -23.85
C GLN A 56 -24.12 -7.26 -24.01
N GLY A 57 -23.56 -8.27 -23.33
CA GLY A 57 -22.24 -8.83 -23.58
C GLY A 57 -21.92 -9.98 -22.61
N SER A 58 -22.80 -10.99 -22.52
CA SER A 58 -22.52 -12.20 -21.73
C SER A 58 -21.74 -13.20 -22.57
N ILE A 59 -20.48 -13.45 -22.19
CA ILE A 59 -19.67 -14.55 -22.71
C ILE A 59 -19.95 -15.75 -21.79
N SER A 60 -20.68 -16.73 -22.33
CA SER A 60 -20.97 -18.00 -21.67
C SER A 60 -19.73 -18.88 -21.64
N SER A 61 -19.37 -19.36 -20.45
CA SER A 61 -18.40 -20.44 -20.24
C SER A 61 -18.94 -21.76 -20.80
N MET A 62 -18.11 -22.49 -21.53
CA MET A 62 -18.39 -23.84 -22.03
C MET A 62 -18.10 -24.87 -20.94
N ASP A 63 -19.12 -25.66 -20.57
CA ASP A 63 -18.93 -26.94 -19.89
C ASP A 63 -19.35 -28.10 -20.81
N SER A 64 -18.32 -28.85 -21.20
CA SER A 64 -18.21 -30.32 -21.22
C SER A 64 -19.45 -31.17 -21.56
N VAL A 65 -19.37 -31.71 -22.78
CA VAL A 65 -20.13 -32.82 -23.34
C VAL A 65 -19.87 -34.14 -22.59
N VAL A 66 -20.93 -34.79 -22.10
CA VAL A 66 -21.07 -36.26 -22.11
C VAL A 66 -22.51 -36.63 -22.46
N THR A 67 -22.63 -37.49 -23.46
CA THR A 67 -23.82 -37.89 -24.20
C THR A 67 -24.49 -39.12 -23.58
N THR A 68 -25.82 -39.21 -23.75
CA THR A 68 -26.67 -40.38 -24.09
C THR A 68 -27.86 -40.64 -23.13
N GLY A 69 -29.06 -40.69 -23.71
CA GLY A 69 -30.29 -41.12 -23.04
C GLY A 69 -31.56 -40.62 -23.72
N SER A 70 -32.05 -41.37 -24.70
CA SER A 70 -33.16 -41.08 -25.62
C SER A 70 -34.56 -41.37 -25.04
N SER A 71 -35.54 -40.52 -25.38
CA SER A 71 -36.99 -40.76 -25.67
C SER A 71 -37.77 -39.48 -25.27
N GLY A 72 -38.62 -38.80 -26.04
CA GLY A 72 -39.47 -39.18 -27.16
C GLY A 72 -40.92 -38.84 -26.77
N GLY A 73 -41.44 -37.66 -27.14
CA GLY A 73 -42.84 -37.27 -26.85
C GLY A 73 -43.22 -35.85 -27.34
N PRO A 74 -44.34 -35.66 -28.08
CA PRO A 74 -44.62 -34.40 -28.77
C PRO A 74 -45.80 -33.57 -28.17
N HIS A 75 -45.75 -32.27 -28.50
CA HIS A 75 -46.82 -31.23 -28.47
C HIS A 75 -47.31 -30.64 -27.13
N SER A 76 -47.00 -29.36 -26.91
CA SER A 76 -48.02 -28.30 -26.67
C SER A 76 -47.42 -26.89 -26.66
N PRO A 77 -48.03 -25.89 -27.34
CA PRO A 77 -47.64 -24.49 -27.29
C PRO A 77 -48.52 -23.75 -26.27
N GLY A 78 -47.95 -23.22 -25.19
CA GLY A 78 -48.73 -22.39 -24.28
C GLY A 78 -48.02 -22.01 -23.00
N ALA A 79 -48.20 -20.73 -22.64
CA ALA A 79 -47.87 -20.10 -21.37
C ALA A 79 -46.37 -19.76 -21.15
N GLY A 80 -46.07 -18.48 -21.41
CA GLY A 80 -44.85 -17.81 -20.98
C GLY A 80 -44.67 -17.96 -19.47
N THR A 81 -43.80 -18.90 -19.10
CA THR A 81 -43.30 -19.04 -17.74
C THR A 81 -42.35 -17.88 -17.53
N LYS A 82 -42.83 -16.80 -16.91
CA LYS A 82 -41.96 -15.78 -16.33
C LYS A 82 -41.01 -16.55 -15.40
N ARG A 83 -39.75 -16.70 -15.82
CA ARG A 83 -38.66 -17.09 -14.91
C ARG A 83 -38.65 -16.04 -13.81
N SER A 84 -39.32 -16.36 -12.72
CA SER A 84 -39.12 -15.71 -11.45
C SER A 84 -37.70 -16.10 -11.05
N TYR A 85 -36.73 -15.29 -11.47
CA TYR A 85 -35.45 -15.26 -10.80
C TYR A 85 -35.78 -14.87 -9.37
N SER A 86 -35.82 -15.85 -8.46
CA SER A 86 -35.84 -15.58 -7.03
C SER A 86 -34.47 -15.00 -6.67
N SER A 87 -34.24 -13.75 -7.06
CA SER A 87 -33.21 -12.92 -6.47
C SER A 87 -33.71 -12.59 -5.06
N SER A 88 -33.44 -13.52 -4.15
CA SER A 88 -33.37 -13.22 -2.73
C SER A 88 -31.96 -12.72 -2.39
N GLU A 89 -31.34 -11.98 -3.31
CA GLU A 89 -30.20 -11.14 -2.95
C GLU A 89 -30.76 -10.09 -2.00
N VAL A 90 -30.46 -10.26 -0.72
CA VAL A 90 -30.56 -9.21 0.27
C VAL A 90 -29.68 -8.08 -0.26
N ASP A 91 -30.31 -7.07 -0.85
CA ASP A 91 -29.63 -5.86 -1.34
C ASP A 91 -29.01 -5.14 -0.15
N GLU A 92 -27.77 -5.49 0.19
CA GLU A 92 -26.97 -4.79 1.19
C GLU A 92 -26.73 -3.36 0.66
N PRO A 93 -27.21 -2.31 1.35
CA PRO A 93 -27.12 -0.95 0.86
C PRO A 93 -25.67 -0.56 0.55
N GLY A 94 -25.42 -0.08 -0.67
CA GLY A 94 -24.09 0.32 -1.14
C GLY A 94 -23.26 -0.78 -1.78
N TRP A 95 -23.79 -2.00 -1.91
CA TRP A 95 -23.14 -3.07 -2.67
C TRP A 95 -23.16 -2.74 -4.18
N ASP A 96 -21.98 -2.56 -4.78
CA ASP A 96 -21.78 -2.36 -6.22
C ASP A 96 -20.90 -3.50 -6.74
N ASP A 97 -21.51 -4.49 -7.41
CA ASP A 97 -20.80 -5.65 -7.93
C ASP A 97 -19.64 -5.23 -8.84
N ARG A 98 -19.81 -4.20 -9.68
CA ARG A 98 -18.75 -3.78 -10.60
C ARG A 98 -17.53 -3.26 -9.83
N CYS A 99 -17.73 -2.47 -8.79
CA CYS A 99 -16.63 -1.99 -7.96
C CYS A 99 -15.92 -3.14 -7.25
N ILE A 100 -16.67 -4.08 -6.69
CA ILE A 100 -16.12 -5.21 -5.95
C ILE A 100 -15.35 -6.14 -6.89
N ASP A 101 -15.90 -6.43 -8.07
CA ASP A 101 -15.26 -7.22 -9.13
C ASP A 101 -13.94 -6.61 -9.55
N ASN A 102 -13.95 -5.31 -9.84
CA ASN A 102 -12.74 -4.57 -10.20
C ASN A 102 -11.71 -4.61 -9.07
N TYR A 103 -12.11 -4.48 -7.81
CA TYR A 103 -11.20 -4.60 -6.68
C TYR A 103 -10.51 -5.97 -6.66
N TYR A 104 -11.26 -7.06 -6.80
CA TYR A 104 -10.71 -8.42 -6.79
C TYR A 104 -9.80 -8.71 -7.99
N GLN A 105 -10.05 -8.07 -9.14
CA GLN A 105 -9.24 -8.24 -10.33
C GLN A 105 -7.95 -7.41 -10.31
N VAL A 106 -8.02 -6.18 -9.78
CA VAL A 106 -6.94 -5.19 -9.95
C VAL A 106 -6.14 -4.94 -8.67
N VAL A 107 -6.83 -4.82 -7.54
CA VAL A 107 -6.20 -4.43 -6.26
C VAL A 107 -5.79 -5.65 -5.46
N HIS A 108 -6.70 -6.62 -5.32
CA HIS A 108 -6.51 -7.78 -4.44
C HIS A 108 -5.25 -8.61 -4.75
N PRO A 109 -4.84 -8.83 -6.02
CA PRO A 109 -3.61 -9.58 -6.31
C PRO A 109 -2.33 -8.91 -5.77
N ALA A 110 -2.34 -7.58 -5.62
CA ALA A 110 -1.21 -6.81 -5.10
C ALA A 110 -1.34 -6.51 -3.60
N LEU A 111 -2.55 -6.18 -3.15
CA LEU A 111 -2.87 -5.73 -1.80
C LEU A 111 -4.17 -6.41 -1.32
N PRO A 112 -4.09 -7.64 -0.80
CA PRO A 112 -5.26 -8.41 -0.40
C PRO A 112 -5.83 -7.94 0.95
N ILE A 113 -6.39 -6.72 0.95
CA ILE A 113 -7.01 -6.09 2.13
C ILE A 113 -8.34 -6.77 2.47
N LEU A 114 -9.17 -7.06 1.47
CA LEU A 114 -10.46 -7.74 1.67
C LEU A 114 -10.29 -9.26 1.90
N PRO A 115 -11.33 -9.99 2.32
CA PRO A 115 -11.37 -11.46 2.30
C PRO A 115 -11.01 -12.04 0.93
N SER A 116 -10.61 -13.31 0.84
CA SER A 116 -10.14 -13.93 -0.42
C SER A 116 -11.19 -14.02 -1.54
N SER A 117 -12.48 -13.81 -1.24
CA SER A 117 -13.56 -13.91 -2.23
C SER A 117 -14.76 -13.04 -1.87
N LYS A 118 -15.54 -12.66 -2.89
CA LYS A 118 -16.79 -11.88 -2.73
C LYS A 118 -17.78 -12.54 -1.77
N VAL A 119 -17.91 -13.87 -1.82
CA VAL A 119 -18.79 -14.63 -0.94
C VAL A 119 -18.38 -14.46 0.52
N ARG A 120 -17.07 -14.55 0.80
CA ARG A 120 -16.54 -14.35 2.15
C ARG A 120 -16.64 -12.90 2.61
N LEU A 121 -16.48 -11.94 1.70
CA LEU A 121 -16.74 -10.53 1.98
C LEU A 121 -18.21 -10.30 2.36
N ARG A 122 -19.17 -10.84 1.58
CA ARG A 122 -20.62 -10.76 1.93
C ARG A 122 -20.90 -11.38 3.29
N ALA A 123 -20.38 -12.59 3.55
CA ALA A 123 -20.56 -13.26 4.84
C ALA A 123 -20.02 -12.41 6.00
N ARG A 124 -18.85 -11.78 5.84
CA ARG A 124 -18.23 -10.93 6.85
C ARG A 124 -18.98 -9.62 7.06
N LEU A 125 -19.50 -9.00 5.99
CA LEU A 125 -20.38 -7.85 6.09
C LEU A 125 -21.66 -8.22 6.86
N LEU A 126 -22.31 -9.33 6.54
CA LEU A 126 -23.51 -9.79 7.26
C LEU A 126 -23.25 -10.12 8.73
N ALA A 127 -22.05 -10.62 9.06
CA ALA A 127 -21.63 -10.89 10.44
C ALA A 127 -21.33 -9.61 11.25
N CYS A 128 -21.15 -8.46 10.59
CA CYS A 128 -20.96 -7.19 11.26
C CYS A 128 -22.30 -6.56 11.63
N SER A 129 -22.51 -6.30 12.92
CA SER A 129 -23.75 -5.68 13.44
C SER A 129 -23.83 -4.17 13.18
N ASN A 130 -22.73 -3.52 12.80
CA ASN A 130 -22.68 -2.07 12.59
C ASN A 130 -22.93 -1.71 11.11
N PRO A 131 -24.14 -1.24 10.72
CA PRO A 131 -24.47 -0.96 9.34
C PRO A 131 -23.66 0.19 8.74
N THR A 132 -23.31 1.19 9.55
CA THR A 132 -22.48 2.33 9.12
C THR A 132 -21.11 1.86 8.68
N LEU A 133 -20.47 0.96 9.42
CA LEU A 133 -19.16 0.40 9.04
C LEU A 133 -19.22 -0.49 7.79
N ARG A 134 -20.31 -1.26 7.61
CA ARG A 134 -20.53 -2.03 6.38
C ARG A 134 -20.56 -1.11 5.17
N TYR A 135 -21.38 -0.05 5.25
CA TYR A 135 -21.48 0.96 4.20
C TYR A 135 -20.15 1.70 3.98
N THR A 136 -19.46 2.07 5.05
CA THR A 136 -18.14 2.73 5.02
C THR A 136 -17.12 1.89 4.25
N LEU A 137 -17.04 0.59 4.52
CA LEU A 137 -16.13 -0.30 3.81
C LEU A 137 -16.49 -0.40 2.31
N LEU A 138 -17.77 -0.52 1.98
CA LEU A 138 -18.23 -0.57 0.58
C LEU A 138 -17.91 0.73 -0.16
N CYS A 139 -18.12 1.90 0.45
CA CYS A 139 -17.66 3.17 -0.09
C CYS A 139 -16.14 3.22 -0.24
N ALA A 140 -15.38 2.62 0.68
CA ALA A 140 -13.92 2.58 0.59
C ALA A 140 -13.42 1.75 -0.60
N VAL A 141 -14.12 0.65 -0.92
CA VAL A 141 -13.83 -0.15 -2.11
C VAL A 141 -14.19 0.64 -3.38
N CYS A 142 -15.40 1.18 -3.44
CA CYS A 142 -15.89 1.94 -4.60
C CYS A 142 -15.05 3.19 -4.87
N GLY A 143 -14.70 3.96 -3.85
CA GLY A 143 -13.87 5.16 -3.98
C GLY A 143 -12.45 4.86 -4.44
N LEU A 144 -11.88 3.69 -4.09
CA LEU A 144 -10.56 3.28 -4.58
C LEU A 144 -10.60 2.92 -6.06
N VAL A 145 -11.59 2.13 -6.48
CA VAL A 145 -11.75 1.71 -7.88
C VAL A 145 -12.10 2.88 -8.78
N LYS A 146 -12.98 3.78 -8.31
CA LYS A 146 -13.42 4.97 -9.05
C LYS A 146 -12.55 6.19 -8.78
N LYS A 147 -11.32 6.04 -8.26
CA LYS A 147 -10.44 7.18 -7.95
C LYS A 147 -10.18 8.09 -9.15
N ASN A 148 -10.04 7.49 -10.33
CA ASN A 148 -9.80 8.20 -11.59
C ASN A 148 -11.09 8.44 -12.39
N GLU A 149 -12.21 7.90 -11.93
CA GLU A 149 -13.53 8.11 -12.53
C GLU A 149 -14.23 9.26 -11.77
N GLY A 150 -14.96 10.12 -12.47
CA GLY A 150 -15.75 11.16 -11.79
C GLY A 150 -16.67 10.54 -10.72
N GLY A 151 -16.57 11.03 -9.48
CA GLY A 151 -17.38 10.55 -8.35
C GLY A 151 -16.63 9.85 -7.22
N GLY A 152 -15.31 9.58 -7.37
CA GLY A 152 -14.48 9.08 -6.27
C GLY A 152 -14.54 9.94 -5.00
N ASP A 153 -14.66 11.27 -5.15
CA ASP A 153 -14.75 12.21 -4.04
C ASP A 153 -15.97 12.01 -3.14
N TYR A 154 -17.12 11.67 -3.72
CA TYR A 154 -18.33 11.39 -2.96
C TYR A 154 -18.11 10.20 -2.03
N TYR A 155 -17.60 9.08 -2.58
CA TYR A 155 -17.30 7.89 -1.79
C TYR A 155 -16.26 8.18 -0.72
N ARG A 156 -15.19 8.91 -1.06
CA ARG A 156 -14.16 9.33 -0.10
C ARG A 156 -14.75 10.11 1.07
N GLN A 157 -15.67 11.05 0.82
CA GLN A 157 -16.34 11.80 1.87
C GLN A 157 -17.18 10.91 2.77
N GLN A 158 -17.91 9.93 2.21
CA GLN A 158 -18.66 8.95 3.00
C GLN A 158 -17.74 8.10 3.89
N VAL A 159 -16.59 7.68 3.36
CA VAL A 159 -15.60 6.92 4.15
C VAL A 159 -15.05 7.76 5.30
N LEU A 160 -14.70 9.02 5.04
CA LEU A 160 -14.22 9.94 6.07
C LEU A 160 -15.25 10.12 7.19
N GLN A 161 -16.52 10.34 6.84
CA GLN A 161 -17.59 10.43 7.82
C GLN A 161 -17.72 9.14 8.63
N GLY A 162 -17.74 7.99 7.97
CA GLY A 162 -17.85 6.70 8.63
C GLY A 162 -16.70 6.39 9.59
N VAL A 163 -15.46 6.67 9.18
CA VAL A 163 -14.25 6.43 9.98
C VAL A 163 -14.16 7.37 11.19
N VAL A 164 -14.51 8.65 11.02
CA VAL A 164 -14.42 9.66 12.09
C VAL A 164 -15.49 9.44 13.16
N HIS A 165 -16.69 9.00 12.80
CA HIS A 165 -17.79 8.79 13.75
C HIS A 165 -17.78 7.39 14.40
N ALA A 166 -16.81 6.53 14.06
CA ALA A 166 -16.76 5.19 14.59
C ALA A 166 -16.22 5.16 16.02
N ASP A 167 -17.01 4.66 16.98
CA ASP A 167 -16.52 4.41 18.34
C ASP A 167 -15.73 3.11 18.39
N THR A 168 -14.40 3.20 18.33
CA THR A 168 -13.49 2.05 18.26
C THR A 168 -13.40 1.24 19.55
N ARG A 169 -13.77 1.83 20.70
CA ARG A 169 -13.57 1.22 22.03
C ARG A 169 -14.57 0.11 22.31
N THR A 170 -15.76 0.18 21.74
CA THR A 170 -16.88 -0.73 22.00
C THR A 170 -17.15 -1.70 20.86
N MET A 171 -16.29 -1.72 19.84
CA MET A 171 -16.48 -2.54 18.64
C MET A 171 -16.26 -4.03 18.89
N ALA A 172 -17.16 -4.85 18.36
CA ALA A 172 -16.94 -6.29 18.21
C ALA A 172 -15.77 -6.58 17.24
N SER A 173 -15.16 -7.76 17.35
CA SER A 173 -14.01 -8.20 16.51
C SER A 173 -14.21 -7.94 15.01
N GLN A 174 -15.37 -8.34 14.46
CA GLN A 174 -15.68 -8.13 13.05
C GLN A 174 -15.73 -6.66 12.65
N SER A 175 -16.33 -5.81 13.49
CA SER A 175 -16.39 -4.37 13.26
C SER A 175 -14.99 -3.74 13.29
N ARG A 176 -14.10 -4.20 14.18
CA ARG A 176 -12.70 -3.76 14.23
C ARG A 176 -11.95 -4.12 12.93
N ILE A 177 -12.12 -5.34 12.43
CA ILE A 177 -11.49 -5.75 11.15
C ILE A 177 -12.00 -4.90 9.98
N LEU A 178 -13.31 -4.67 9.87
CA LEU A 178 -13.89 -3.82 8.83
C LEU A 178 -13.42 -2.36 8.92
N TYR A 179 -13.28 -1.84 10.13
CA TYR A 179 -12.73 -0.51 10.37
C TYR A 179 -11.27 -0.42 9.90
N LEU A 180 -10.44 -1.40 10.23
CA LEU A 180 -9.05 -1.47 9.77
C LEU A 180 -8.93 -1.57 8.24
N MET A 181 -9.76 -2.41 7.61
CA MET A 181 -9.85 -2.48 6.14
C MET A 181 -10.22 -1.12 5.53
N SER A 182 -11.18 -0.42 6.14
CA SER A 182 -11.63 0.90 5.67
C SER A 182 -10.52 1.95 5.78
N LEU A 183 -9.74 1.96 6.87
CA LEU A 183 -8.59 2.85 7.04
C LEU A 183 -7.49 2.59 6.00
N ALA A 184 -7.14 1.32 5.76
CA ALA A 184 -6.14 0.95 4.77
C ALA A 184 -6.56 1.37 3.35
N LEU A 185 -7.84 1.17 3.00
CA LEU A 185 -8.38 1.60 1.70
C LEU A 185 -8.46 3.13 1.60
N LEU A 186 -8.82 3.84 2.67
CA LEU A 186 -8.83 5.29 2.71
C LEU A 186 -7.44 5.88 2.50
N PHE A 187 -6.40 5.26 3.07
CA PHE A 187 -5.02 5.61 2.79
C PHE A 187 -4.69 5.46 1.30
N LEU A 188 -5.05 4.36 0.65
CA LEU A 188 -4.80 4.16 -0.78
C LEU A 188 -5.53 5.19 -1.66
N GLN A 189 -6.73 5.60 -1.25
CA GLN A 189 -7.47 6.65 -1.96
C GLN A 189 -6.77 8.02 -1.84
N THR A 190 -6.47 8.43 -0.61
CA THR A 190 -6.00 9.79 -0.28
C THR A 190 -4.49 9.97 -0.48
N GLY A 191 -3.71 8.90 -0.30
CA GLY A 191 -2.26 8.96 -0.16
C GLY A 191 -1.80 9.70 1.09
N ASP A 192 -2.66 10.00 2.06
CA ASP A 192 -2.30 10.81 3.23
C ASP A 192 -1.78 9.94 4.39
N ALA A 193 -0.58 10.28 4.86
CA ALA A 193 0.14 9.49 5.86
C ALA A 193 -0.61 9.41 7.20
N MET A 194 -1.47 10.38 7.50
CA MET A 194 -2.30 10.35 8.73
C MET A 194 -3.17 9.09 8.80
N TRP A 195 -3.74 8.64 7.67
CA TRP A 195 -4.64 7.47 7.65
C TRP A 195 -3.86 6.17 7.77
N LEU A 196 -2.65 6.12 7.20
CA LEU A 196 -1.74 5.00 7.40
C LEU A 196 -1.31 4.91 8.86
N GLY A 197 -0.91 6.02 9.49
CA GLY A 197 -0.58 6.05 10.91
C GLY A 197 -1.75 5.62 11.80
N ALA A 198 -2.97 6.08 11.49
CA ALA A 198 -4.18 5.64 12.19
C ALA A 198 -4.43 4.13 12.03
N ALA A 199 -4.27 3.58 10.81
CA ALA A 199 -4.41 2.15 10.54
C ALA A 199 -3.38 1.32 11.30
N ILE A 200 -2.12 1.76 11.30
CA ILE A 200 -1.02 1.10 12.00
C ILE A 200 -1.28 1.11 13.51
N ASN A 201 -1.60 2.27 14.08
CA ASN A 201 -1.92 2.39 15.51
C ASN A 201 -3.09 1.48 15.91
N PHE A 202 -4.13 1.41 15.08
CA PHE A 202 -5.27 0.54 15.33
C PHE A 202 -4.90 -0.95 15.21
N ALA A 203 -4.02 -1.33 14.29
CA ALA A 203 -3.49 -2.69 14.19
C ALA A 203 -2.66 -3.09 15.42
N TYR A 204 -1.92 -2.15 16.02
CA TYR A 204 -1.24 -2.35 17.31
C TYR A 204 -2.23 -2.52 18.45
N GLU A 205 -3.28 -1.70 18.52
CA GLU A 205 -4.37 -1.83 19.51
C GLU A 205 -5.06 -3.20 19.42
N MET A 206 -5.21 -3.73 18.21
CA MET A 206 -5.74 -5.08 17.97
C MET A 206 -4.75 -6.22 18.26
N GLY A 207 -3.49 -5.93 18.60
CA GLY A 207 -2.48 -6.95 18.88
C GLY A 207 -1.99 -7.72 17.65
N LEU A 208 -2.23 -7.23 16.42
CA LEU A 208 -1.95 -7.98 15.17
C LEU A 208 -0.45 -8.17 14.87
N HIS A 209 0.40 -7.39 15.55
CA HIS A 209 1.86 -7.52 15.51
C HIS A 209 2.38 -8.71 16.32
N SER A 210 1.59 -9.23 17.27
CA SER A 210 1.97 -10.34 18.13
C SER A 210 1.60 -11.68 17.48
N HIS A 211 2.60 -12.50 17.12
CA HIS A 211 2.43 -13.86 16.57
C HIS A 211 1.77 -14.85 17.52
N THR A 212 1.53 -14.45 18.77
CA THR A 212 1.08 -15.35 19.85
C THR A 212 -0.35 -15.86 19.68
N HIS A 213 -1.12 -15.33 18.72
CA HIS A 213 -2.57 -15.60 18.60
C HIS A 213 -2.96 -16.73 17.63
N SER A 214 -2.06 -17.33 16.86
CA SER A 214 -2.43 -18.33 15.82
C SER A 214 -2.47 -19.79 16.28
N SER A 215 -2.11 -20.11 17.54
CA SER A 215 -1.89 -21.51 17.95
C SER A 215 -3.15 -22.34 18.26
N SER A 216 -4.37 -21.84 18.06
CA SER A 216 -5.58 -22.67 18.21
C SER A 216 -5.86 -23.47 16.94
N SER A 217 -5.10 -24.55 16.78
CA SER A 217 -5.27 -25.63 15.82
C SER A 217 -6.72 -26.15 15.77
N GLY A 218 -7.46 -25.74 14.74
CA GLY A 218 -8.82 -26.19 14.48
C GLY A 218 -9.28 -25.86 13.06
N SER A 219 -8.75 -26.59 12.07
CA SER A 219 -9.22 -26.68 10.67
C SER A 219 -9.61 -25.37 9.95
N GLY A 220 -8.61 -24.71 9.36
CA GLY A 220 -8.43 -24.85 7.90
C GLY A 220 -9.17 -23.89 6.96
N SER A 221 -9.55 -22.68 7.38
CA SER A 221 -10.01 -21.64 6.45
C SER A 221 -9.11 -20.41 6.54
N GLY A 222 -8.37 -20.10 5.47
CA GLY A 222 -7.47 -18.93 5.38
C GLY A 222 -8.14 -17.54 5.45
N ASP A 223 -9.39 -17.44 5.90
CA ASP A 223 -10.03 -16.17 6.26
C ASP A 223 -10.73 -16.23 7.63
N ASP A 224 -10.20 -17.01 8.58
CA ASP A 224 -10.52 -16.76 9.98
C ASP A 224 -10.04 -15.35 10.40
N ASP A 225 -10.54 -14.84 11.52
CA ASP A 225 -10.24 -13.48 11.96
C ASP A 225 -8.74 -13.26 12.22
N GLY A 226 -8.04 -14.30 12.68
CA GLY A 226 -6.59 -14.27 12.90
C GLY A 226 -5.80 -14.13 11.61
N ALA A 227 -6.08 -14.97 10.60
CA ALA A 227 -5.45 -14.94 9.29
C ALA A 227 -5.74 -13.61 8.56
N VAL A 228 -6.98 -13.12 8.61
CA VAL A 228 -7.33 -11.81 8.01
C VAL A 228 -6.62 -10.67 8.74
N GLY A 229 -6.62 -10.68 10.08
CA GLY A 229 -5.90 -9.69 10.88
C GLY A 229 -4.39 -9.68 10.58
N ARG A 230 -3.78 -10.86 10.53
CA ARG A 230 -2.36 -11.02 10.19
C ARG A 230 -2.06 -10.53 8.77
N ARG A 231 -2.89 -10.91 7.79
CA ARG A 231 -2.78 -10.42 6.41
C ARG A 231 -2.86 -8.90 6.35
N LEU A 232 -3.81 -8.29 7.04
CA LEU A 232 -3.95 -6.83 7.11
C LEU A 232 -2.71 -6.17 7.70
N PHE A 233 -2.16 -6.71 8.79
CA PHE A 233 -0.91 -6.20 9.37
C PHE A 233 0.25 -6.26 8.38
N LEU A 234 0.43 -7.38 7.67
CA LEU A 234 1.48 -7.53 6.66
C LEU A 234 1.28 -6.59 5.46
N VAL A 235 0.04 -6.34 5.04
CA VAL A 235 -0.26 -5.32 4.03
C VAL A 235 0.10 -3.91 4.54
N LEU A 236 -0.16 -3.60 5.81
CA LEU A 236 0.27 -2.32 6.41
C LEU A 236 1.79 -2.17 6.46
N VAL A 237 2.53 -3.26 6.70
CA VAL A 237 4.00 -3.26 6.58
C VAL A 237 4.42 -2.87 5.17
N MET A 238 3.82 -3.47 4.14
CA MET A 238 4.12 -3.11 2.75
C MET A 238 3.86 -1.61 2.49
N LEU A 239 2.69 -1.13 2.90
CA LEU A 239 2.28 0.27 2.70
C LEU A 239 3.16 1.25 3.46
N ASP A 240 3.60 0.92 4.67
CA ASP A 240 4.52 1.73 5.48
C ASP A 240 5.88 1.86 4.82
N ARG A 241 6.49 0.76 4.35
CA ARG A 241 7.78 0.80 3.67
C ARG A 241 7.72 1.53 2.33
N LEU A 242 6.65 1.33 1.56
CA LEU A 242 6.44 2.05 0.31
C LEU A 242 6.23 3.55 0.55
N ASN A 243 5.44 3.93 1.56
CA ASN A 243 5.21 5.32 1.91
C ASN A 243 6.47 6.01 2.45
N ALA A 244 7.24 5.35 3.33
CA ALA A 244 8.53 5.82 3.81
C ALA A 244 9.50 6.07 2.65
N THR A 245 9.56 5.14 1.69
CA THR A 245 10.38 5.23 0.49
C THR A 245 9.99 6.41 -0.40
N LEU A 246 8.68 6.60 -0.60
CA LEU A 246 8.13 7.64 -1.46
C LEU A 246 8.28 9.04 -0.85
N LYS A 247 7.86 9.22 0.40
CA LYS A 247 7.78 10.52 1.07
C LYS A 247 9.04 10.89 1.85
N ARG A 248 10.04 10.01 1.91
CA ARG A 248 11.25 10.17 2.73
C ARG A 248 10.92 10.40 4.21
N VAL A 249 9.86 9.75 4.69
CA VAL A 249 9.46 9.77 6.11
C VAL A 249 10.02 8.54 6.83
N PRO A 250 10.27 8.61 8.14
CA PRO A 250 10.64 7.43 8.92
C PRO A 250 9.56 6.35 8.82
N VAL A 251 10.01 5.10 8.83
CA VAL A 251 9.14 3.93 8.97
C VAL A 251 8.46 3.97 10.34
N GLN A 252 7.17 3.63 10.38
CA GLN A 252 6.38 3.61 11.62
C GLN A 252 6.33 2.24 12.28
N ILE A 253 6.39 1.15 11.51
CA ILE A 253 6.40 -0.23 12.03
C ILE A 253 7.86 -0.67 12.22
N PRO A 254 8.34 -0.90 13.46
CA PRO A 254 9.66 -1.44 13.72
C PRO A 254 9.86 -2.81 13.07
N GLU A 255 11.10 -3.14 12.68
CA GLU A 255 11.41 -4.41 12.01
C GLU A 255 11.27 -5.63 12.91
N ASP A 256 11.56 -5.48 14.20
CA ASP A 256 11.41 -6.51 15.22
C ASP A 256 9.94 -6.93 15.42
N ALA A 257 8.99 -6.06 15.07
CA ALA A 257 7.56 -6.37 15.02
C ALA A 257 7.18 -7.21 13.79
N VAL A 258 8.01 -7.23 12.74
CA VAL A 258 7.77 -7.96 11.50
C VAL A 258 8.61 -9.23 11.46
N ARG A 259 8.15 -10.27 12.14
CA ARG A 259 8.71 -11.62 11.98
C ARG A 259 8.00 -12.29 10.82
N LEU A 260 8.73 -12.54 9.74
CA LEU A 260 8.27 -13.39 8.65
C LEU A 260 8.81 -14.79 8.86
N ASP A 261 7.97 -15.80 8.68
CA ASP A 261 8.42 -17.17 8.67
C ASP A 261 9.48 -17.37 7.56
N GLY A 262 10.70 -17.75 7.96
CA GLY A 262 11.86 -17.75 7.07
C GLY A 262 11.80 -18.85 6.00
N PRO A 263 12.28 -18.61 4.77
CA PRO A 263 12.36 -19.61 3.70
C PRO A 263 13.40 -20.69 3.99
N ASN A 264 14.40 -20.41 4.82
CA ASN A 264 15.45 -21.37 5.16
C ASN A 264 15.02 -22.39 6.22
N THR A 265 13.76 -22.33 6.68
CA THR A 265 13.17 -23.33 7.56
C THR A 265 12.64 -24.54 6.77
N GLU A 266 13.27 -24.84 5.62
CA GLU A 266 12.94 -25.98 4.76
C GLU A 266 13.30 -27.34 5.38
N ALA A 267 14.02 -27.38 6.50
CA ALA A 267 14.44 -28.62 7.15
C ALA A 267 13.61 -29.03 8.39
N GLY A 268 12.64 -28.20 8.82
CA GLY A 268 11.84 -28.45 10.02
C GLY A 268 10.35 -28.41 9.71
N ALA A 269 9.78 -29.58 9.37
CA ALA A 269 8.36 -29.74 9.08
C ALA A 269 7.50 -29.21 10.26
N GLY A 270 6.87 -28.04 10.09
CA GLY A 270 5.75 -27.65 10.95
C GLY A 270 5.50 -26.17 11.20
N ALA A 271 6.48 -25.26 11.05
CA ALA A 271 6.34 -23.90 11.60
C ALA A 271 6.21 -22.75 10.59
N GLY A 272 6.55 -22.93 9.31
CA GLY A 272 6.57 -21.84 8.33
C GLY A 272 5.26 -21.59 7.56
N GLY A 273 4.12 -22.03 8.09
CA GLY A 273 2.85 -22.09 7.36
C GLY A 273 1.91 -20.91 7.58
N ASP A 274 2.07 -20.16 8.67
CA ASP A 274 1.02 -19.26 9.16
C ASP A 274 0.92 -17.99 8.31
N ASP A 275 2.06 -17.37 7.98
CA ASP A 275 2.07 -16.16 7.14
C ASP A 275 1.60 -16.46 5.71
N ALA A 276 1.99 -17.59 5.14
CA ALA A 276 1.51 -18.02 3.83
C ALA A 276 0.01 -18.34 3.87
N ALA A 277 -0.47 -18.99 4.94
CA ALA A 277 -1.89 -19.27 5.14
C ALA A 277 -2.73 -17.99 5.25
N ALA A 278 -2.20 -16.93 5.86
CA ALA A 278 -2.85 -15.61 5.91
C ALA A 278 -3.15 -15.06 4.51
N PHE A 279 -2.30 -15.35 3.53
CA PHE A 279 -2.50 -15.02 2.11
C PHE A 279 -3.21 -16.13 1.31
N GLY A 280 -3.97 -17.02 1.97
CA GLY A 280 -4.68 -18.11 1.29
C GLY A 280 -3.76 -19.21 0.76
N GLY A 281 -2.57 -19.36 1.33
CA GLY A 281 -1.53 -20.32 0.91
C GLY A 281 -0.61 -19.78 -0.19
N ALA A 282 -0.90 -18.60 -0.75
CA ALA A 282 -0.06 -18.00 -1.78
C ALA A 282 1.18 -17.34 -1.14
N LYS A 283 2.37 -17.88 -1.43
CA LYS A 283 3.66 -17.28 -1.02
C LYS A 283 3.90 -15.88 -1.60
N ILE A 284 3.14 -15.49 -2.62
CA ILE A 284 3.20 -14.19 -3.31
C ILE A 284 3.16 -13.03 -2.31
N GLY A 285 2.21 -13.04 -1.36
CA GLY A 285 2.06 -11.96 -0.38
C GLY A 285 3.29 -11.85 0.53
N VAL A 286 3.82 -12.98 0.99
CA VAL A 286 5.02 -13.02 1.84
C VAL A 286 6.24 -12.48 1.09
N HIS A 287 6.40 -12.82 -0.19
CA HIS A 287 7.48 -12.28 -1.02
C HIS A 287 7.33 -10.78 -1.28
N ALA A 288 6.10 -10.28 -1.47
CA ALA A 288 5.83 -8.85 -1.60
C ALA A 288 6.26 -8.09 -0.32
N VAL A 289 5.88 -8.59 0.85
CA VAL A 289 6.28 -8.02 2.15
C VAL A 289 7.80 -8.01 2.28
N ARG A 290 8.46 -9.12 1.96
CA ARG A 290 9.92 -9.22 2.00
C ARG A 290 10.60 -8.20 1.09
N LEU A 291 10.15 -8.05 -0.15
CA LEU A 291 10.68 -7.03 -1.07
C LEU A 291 10.47 -5.62 -0.51
N CYS A 292 9.33 -5.33 0.10
CA CYS A 292 9.08 -4.04 0.75
C CYS A 292 9.96 -3.81 1.99
N MET A 293 10.27 -4.85 2.78
CA MET A 293 11.24 -4.76 3.87
C MET A 293 12.62 -4.42 3.34
N ILE A 294 13.09 -5.18 2.34
CA ILE A 294 14.38 -4.92 1.68
C ILE A 294 14.44 -3.51 1.08
N LEU A 295 13.34 -3.02 0.50
CA LEU A 295 13.23 -1.67 -0.04
C LEU A 295 13.49 -0.61 1.05
N GLY A 296 12.93 -0.81 2.25
CA GLY A 296 13.18 0.06 3.40
C GLY A 296 14.66 0.08 3.84
N HIS A 297 15.38 -1.01 3.56
CA HIS A 297 16.80 -1.20 3.86
C HIS A 297 17.75 -0.91 2.73
N ALA A 298 17.31 -0.49 1.55
CA ALA A 298 18.22 -0.28 0.40
C ALA A 298 19.34 0.75 0.70
N GLY A 299 19.24 1.52 1.79
CA GLY A 299 20.28 2.39 2.35
C GLY A 299 21.28 1.73 3.33
N ALA A 300 21.13 0.46 3.69
CA ALA A 300 22.03 -0.29 4.57
C ALA A 300 22.73 -1.38 3.74
N GLY A 301 24.06 -1.45 3.75
CA GLY A 301 24.89 -2.16 2.76
C GLY A 301 24.70 -3.69 2.62
N GLU A 302 23.84 -4.34 3.41
CA GLU A 302 23.74 -5.80 3.52
C GLU A 302 22.60 -6.44 2.68
N VAL A 303 21.97 -5.68 1.79
CA VAL A 303 20.77 -6.12 1.04
C VAL A 303 21.05 -7.21 -0.03
N ALA A 304 22.30 -7.40 -0.46
CA ALA A 304 22.60 -8.22 -1.64
C ALA A 304 22.19 -9.70 -1.50
N GLY A 305 22.43 -10.31 -0.34
CA GLY A 305 22.11 -11.72 -0.09
C GLY A 305 20.60 -11.98 -0.03
N GLU A 306 19.88 -11.14 0.71
CA GLU A 306 18.42 -11.24 0.83
C GLU A 306 17.72 -11.02 -0.51
N LEU A 307 18.22 -10.07 -1.31
CA LEU A 307 17.66 -9.77 -2.62
C LEU A 307 17.86 -10.92 -3.62
N ALA A 308 19.00 -11.60 -3.57
CA ALA A 308 19.24 -12.79 -4.39
C ALA A 308 18.30 -13.95 -4.02
N GLY A 309 18.09 -14.18 -2.72
CA GLY A 309 17.10 -15.15 -2.25
C GLY A 309 15.67 -14.78 -2.64
N ALA A 310 15.32 -13.49 -2.54
CA ALA A 310 14.03 -13.00 -3.00
C ALA A 310 13.84 -13.20 -4.51
N HIS A 311 14.86 -12.89 -5.32
CA HIS A 311 14.86 -13.08 -6.78
C HIS A 311 14.56 -14.54 -7.15
N ALA A 312 15.30 -15.50 -6.59
CA ALA A 312 15.10 -16.91 -6.88
C ALA A 312 13.68 -17.39 -6.54
N ALA A 313 13.07 -16.84 -5.48
CA ALA A 313 11.72 -17.21 -5.07
C ALA A 313 10.62 -16.58 -5.96
N ILE A 314 10.83 -15.37 -6.47
CA ILE A 314 9.82 -14.63 -7.26
C ILE A 314 9.94 -14.85 -8.78
N GLU A 315 11.12 -15.24 -9.28
CA GLU A 315 11.39 -15.41 -10.71
C GLU A 315 10.37 -16.33 -11.39
N PRO A 316 9.99 -17.50 -10.82
CA PRO A 316 8.95 -18.37 -11.40
C PRO A 316 7.55 -17.73 -11.47
N LEU A 317 7.33 -16.64 -10.72
CA LEU A 317 6.02 -15.99 -10.57
C LEU A 317 5.87 -14.75 -11.46
N TRP A 318 6.94 -14.29 -12.10
CA TRP A 318 7.00 -13.01 -12.82
C TRP A 318 5.94 -12.83 -13.90
N ASP A 319 5.63 -13.88 -14.67
CA ASP A 319 4.65 -13.79 -15.76
C ASP A 319 3.21 -13.69 -15.23
N THR A 320 2.97 -14.24 -14.04
CA THR A 320 1.65 -14.20 -13.40
C THR A 320 1.45 -12.98 -12.52
N MET A 321 2.53 -12.42 -11.96
CA MET A 321 2.50 -11.37 -10.96
C MET A 321 3.48 -10.24 -11.31
N PRO A 322 3.16 -9.43 -12.33
CA PRO A 322 4.05 -8.35 -12.78
C PRO A 322 4.31 -7.33 -11.67
N VAL A 323 3.40 -7.17 -10.69
CA VAL A 323 3.57 -6.25 -9.55
C VAL A 323 4.75 -6.64 -8.68
N LEU A 324 4.97 -7.95 -8.43
CA LEU A 324 6.15 -8.42 -7.71
C LEU A 324 7.43 -8.11 -8.47
N LYS A 325 7.41 -8.29 -9.80
CA LYS A 325 8.54 -7.96 -10.66
C LYS A 325 8.83 -6.45 -10.65
N ALA A 326 7.80 -5.61 -10.67
CA ALA A 326 7.94 -4.16 -10.55
C ALA A 326 8.52 -3.75 -9.19
N LEU A 327 8.05 -4.36 -8.08
CA LEU A 327 8.61 -4.14 -6.74
C LEU A 327 10.10 -4.54 -6.70
N TYR A 328 10.47 -5.67 -7.27
CA TYR A 328 11.87 -6.11 -7.35
C TYR A 328 12.75 -5.10 -8.09
N TYR A 329 12.33 -4.62 -9.27
CA TYR A 329 13.08 -3.59 -9.98
C TYR A 329 13.12 -2.27 -9.23
N LEU A 330 12.07 -1.90 -8.49
CA LEU A 330 12.11 -0.71 -7.63
C LEU A 330 13.20 -0.83 -6.55
N VAL A 331 13.38 -2.00 -5.93
CA VAL A 331 14.49 -2.27 -5.00
C VAL A 331 15.83 -2.09 -5.69
N LEU A 332 15.99 -2.67 -6.89
CA LEU A 332 17.23 -2.54 -7.67
C LEU A 332 17.55 -1.10 -8.04
N VAL A 333 16.56 -0.35 -8.53
CA VAL A 333 16.70 1.09 -8.86
C VAL A 333 17.15 1.87 -7.63
N ARG A 334 16.60 1.61 -6.44
CA ARG A 334 17.02 2.27 -5.20
C ARG A 334 18.43 1.90 -4.77
N ARG A 335 18.80 0.63 -4.86
CA ARG A 335 20.15 0.17 -4.57
C ARG A 335 21.17 0.79 -5.52
N ASP A 336 20.89 0.79 -6.82
CA ASP A 336 21.82 1.29 -7.83
C ASP A 336 21.92 2.82 -7.78
N ARG A 337 20.82 3.54 -7.50
CA ARG A 337 20.86 4.98 -7.19
C ARG A 337 21.89 5.30 -6.11
N ARG A 338 21.88 4.51 -5.03
CA ARG A 338 22.81 4.69 -3.92
C ARG A 338 24.25 4.50 -4.37
N ARG A 339 24.55 3.42 -5.09
CA ARG A 339 25.90 3.14 -5.59
C ARG A 339 26.42 4.24 -6.52
N VAL A 340 25.56 4.80 -7.36
CA VAL A 340 25.96 5.93 -8.22
C VAL A 340 26.22 7.18 -7.39
N LEU A 341 25.37 7.50 -6.41
CA LEU A 341 25.49 8.74 -5.63
C LEU A 341 26.57 8.69 -4.53
N GLU A 342 26.75 7.55 -3.87
CA GLU A 342 27.67 7.38 -2.73
C GLU A 342 29.01 6.77 -3.16
N ASP A 343 28.99 5.74 -4.00
CA ASP A 343 30.19 4.97 -4.37
C ASP A 343 30.81 5.45 -5.69
N GLY A 344 30.12 6.31 -6.45
CA GLY A 344 30.56 6.77 -7.77
C GLY A 344 30.59 5.67 -8.83
N GLU A 345 29.80 4.60 -8.65
CA GLU A 345 29.65 3.56 -9.68
C GLU A 345 28.96 4.12 -10.94
N GLY A 346 29.24 3.52 -12.09
CA GLY A 346 28.64 3.94 -13.36
C GLY A 346 27.12 3.70 -13.43
N VAL A 347 26.42 4.47 -14.27
CA VAL A 347 24.94 4.46 -14.33
C VAL A 347 24.33 3.25 -15.04
N SER A 348 25.13 2.35 -15.61
CA SER A 348 24.64 1.28 -16.50
C SER A 348 23.64 0.34 -15.80
N GLY A 349 23.90 -0.05 -14.56
CA GLY A 349 22.99 -0.89 -13.78
C GLY A 349 21.65 -0.19 -13.53
N LEU A 350 21.72 1.08 -13.11
CA LEU A 350 20.56 1.93 -12.89
C LEU A 350 19.71 2.04 -14.16
N LEU A 351 20.32 2.42 -15.30
CA LEU A 351 19.60 2.59 -16.58
C LEU A 351 18.89 1.31 -17.02
N ASN A 352 19.53 0.15 -16.87
CA ASN A 352 18.93 -1.14 -17.20
C ASN A 352 17.71 -1.44 -16.33
N ASN A 353 17.83 -1.20 -15.02
CA ASN A 353 16.76 -1.46 -14.05
C ASN A 353 15.61 -0.45 -14.19
N THR A 354 15.89 0.82 -14.48
CA THR A 354 14.87 1.83 -14.76
C THR A 354 14.15 1.54 -16.08
N GLY A 355 14.87 1.09 -17.10
CA GLY A 355 14.28 0.69 -18.38
C GLY A 355 13.35 -0.53 -18.23
N ALA A 356 13.79 -1.55 -17.48
CA ALA A 356 12.97 -2.73 -17.19
C ALA A 356 11.69 -2.36 -16.41
N LEU A 357 11.80 -1.49 -15.40
CA LEU A 357 10.63 -0.98 -14.67
C LEU A 357 9.71 -0.15 -15.58
N GLY A 358 10.27 0.68 -16.47
CA GLY A 358 9.52 1.44 -17.47
C GLY A 358 8.68 0.55 -18.39
N VAL A 359 9.25 -0.53 -18.90
CA VAL A 359 8.53 -1.54 -19.71
C VAL A 359 7.39 -2.19 -18.91
N LEU A 360 7.61 -2.49 -17.63
CA LEU A 360 6.55 -3.06 -16.79
C LEU A 360 5.42 -2.07 -16.53
N LEU A 361 5.71 -0.78 -16.38
CA LEU A 361 4.69 0.26 -16.23
C LEU A 361 3.82 0.41 -17.50
N GLU A 362 4.31 -0.02 -18.67
CA GLU A 362 3.48 -0.11 -19.87
C GLU A 362 2.47 -1.27 -19.82
N SER A 363 2.67 -2.27 -18.97
CA SER A 363 1.75 -3.41 -18.86
C SER A 363 0.38 -2.96 -18.35
N PRO A 364 -0.73 -3.39 -18.99
CA PRO A 364 -2.08 -3.09 -18.51
C PRO A 364 -2.29 -3.47 -17.04
N LEU A 365 -1.74 -4.62 -16.62
CA LEU A 365 -1.86 -5.16 -15.26
C LEU A 365 -1.19 -4.27 -14.21
N ILE A 366 -0.10 -3.59 -14.57
CA ILE A 366 0.54 -2.62 -13.69
C ILE A 366 -0.17 -1.28 -13.76
N SER A 367 -0.54 -0.80 -14.95
CA SER A 367 -1.07 0.56 -15.12
C SER A 367 -2.36 0.84 -14.35
N VAL A 368 -3.14 -0.20 -14.04
CA VAL A 368 -4.36 -0.06 -13.23
C VAL A 368 -4.13 -0.35 -11.74
N SER A 369 -2.93 -0.81 -11.36
CA SER A 369 -2.61 -1.17 -9.99
C SER A 369 -2.62 0.07 -9.09
N PRO A 370 -3.17 -0.01 -7.86
CA PRO A 370 -3.08 1.09 -6.90
C PRO A 370 -1.63 1.38 -6.47
N LEU A 371 -0.69 0.48 -6.78
CA LEU A 371 0.73 0.63 -6.46
C LEU A 371 1.52 1.49 -7.45
N VAL A 372 0.93 1.90 -8.59
CA VAL A 372 1.61 2.75 -9.58
C VAL A 372 2.16 4.04 -8.97
N GLY A 373 1.43 4.64 -8.03
CA GLY A 373 1.87 5.84 -7.31
C GLY A 373 3.14 5.65 -6.47
N TYR A 374 3.56 4.41 -6.22
CA TYR A 374 4.82 4.09 -5.54
C TYR A 374 5.94 3.69 -6.51
N PHE A 375 5.66 3.55 -7.80
CA PHE A 375 6.66 3.23 -8.82
C PHE A 375 7.12 4.47 -9.57
N VAL A 376 6.15 5.25 -10.10
CA VAL A 376 6.45 6.37 -11.02
C VAL A 376 7.24 7.49 -10.33
N PRO A 377 6.80 8.07 -9.19
CA PRO A 377 7.55 9.17 -8.59
C PRO A 377 8.96 8.79 -8.12
N PRO A 378 9.18 7.64 -7.43
CA PRO A 378 10.53 7.21 -7.07
C PRO A 378 11.45 6.99 -8.26
N LEU A 379 10.91 6.52 -9.39
CA LEU A 379 11.67 6.34 -10.63
C LEU A 379 12.12 7.67 -11.23
N VAL A 380 11.19 8.63 -11.39
CA VAL A 380 11.48 9.98 -11.91
C VAL A 380 12.49 10.69 -11.00
N THR A 381 12.23 10.73 -9.70
CA THR A 381 13.09 11.41 -8.72
C THR A 381 14.49 10.79 -8.68
N THR A 382 14.60 9.47 -8.80
CA THR A 382 15.90 8.79 -8.88
C THR A 382 16.71 9.22 -10.11
N LEU A 383 16.07 9.25 -11.28
CA LEU A 383 16.74 9.65 -12.52
C LEU A 383 17.17 11.12 -12.49
N LEU A 384 16.32 12.00 -11.95
CA LEU A 384 16.63 13.43 -11.78
C LEU A 384 17.78 13.66 -10.79
N ASP A 385 17.77 12.98 -9.64
CA ASP A 385 18.83 13.07 -8.63
C ASP A 385 20.20 12.68 -9.24
N VAL A 386 20.23 11.58 -10.00
CA VAL A 386 21.47 11.05 -10.59
C VAL A 386 21.95 11.90 -11.77
N ALA A 387 21.04 12.42 -12.60
CA ALA A 387 21.39 13.28 -13.74
C ALA A 387 22.21 14.52 -13.32
N GLY A 388 21.97 15.04 -12.11
CA GLY A 388 22.69 16.17 -11.55
C GLY A 388 24.14 15.90 -11.13
N VAL A 389 24.53 14.63 -10.96
CA VAL A 389 25.85 14.24 -10.42
C VAL A 389 26.78 13.65 -11.50
N VAL A 390 26.22 13.01 -12.52
CA VAL A 390 27.01 12.24 -13.49
C VAL A 390 27.60 13.09 -14.62
N GLY A 391 28.57 12.52 -15.33
CA GLY A 391 29.24 13.12 -16.48
C GLY A 391 28.30 13.31 -17.68
N PRO A 392 28.71 14.10 -18.70
CA PRO A 392 27.84 14.52 -19.80
C PRO A 392 27.29 13.35 -20.63
N ASP A 393 28.11 12.32 -20.89
CA ASP A 393 27.70 11.18 -21.71
C ASP A 393 26.64 10.31 -21.00
N GLU A 394 26.83 10.06 -19.69
CA GLU A 394 25.87 9.34 -18.86
C GLU A 394 24.59 10.16 -18.65
N ARG A 395 24.73 11.47 -18.48
CA ARG A 395 23.62 12.41 -18.36
C ARG A 395 22.72 12.38 -19.59
N ALA A 396 23.30 12.36 -20.79
CA ALA A 396 22.51 12.27 -22.03
C ALA A 396 21.66 10.99 -22.09
N ARG A 397 22.19 9.86 -21.60
CA ARG A 397 21.44 8.59 -21.52
C ARG A 397 20.31 8.64 -20.50
N LEU A 398 20.55 9.26 -19.33
CA LEU A 398 19.50 9.46 -18.31
C LEU A 398 18.37 10.35 -18.85
N TRP A 399 18.70 11.43 -19.56
CA TRP A 399 17.69 12.28 -20.20
C TRP A 399 16.87 11.53 -21.25
N SER A 400 17.49 10.66 -22.04
CA SER A 400 16.75 9.81 -22.98
C SER A 400 15.75 8.87 -22.28
N GLN A 401 16.12 8.33 -21.11
CA GLN A 401 15.19 7.54 -20.29
C GLN A 401 14.07 8.40 -19.68
N LEU A 402 14.40 9.60 -19.19
CA LEU A 402 13.41 10.55 -18.68
C LEU A 402 12.42 10.99 -19.75
N ASP A 403 12.86 11.23 -20.99
CA ASP A 403 11.98 11.57 -22.11
C ASP A 403 11.02 10.41 -22.44
N THR A 404 11.51 9.16 -22.37
CA THR A 404 10.66 7.96 -22.53
C THR A 404 9.62 7.87 -21.42
N LEU A 405 10.03 8.14 -20.18
CA LEU A 405 9.15 8.12 -19.02
C LEU A 405 8.14 9.27 -19.01
N ASP A 406 8.53 10.47 -19.48
CA ASP A 406 7.61 11.61 -19.62
C ASP A 406 6.47 11.28 -20.61
N GLY A 407 6.81 10.70 -21.77
CA GLY A 407 5.82 10.23 -22.73
C GLY A 407 4.92 9.12 -22.19
N LEU A 408 5.45 8.25 -21.33
CA LEU A 408 4.66 7.24 -20.63
C LEU A 408 3.69 7.87 -19.62
N ILE A 409 4.15 8.83 -18.81
CA ILE A 409 3.34 9.57 -17.84
C ILE A 409 2.21 10.30 -18.55
N GLU A 410 2.51 11.03 -19.62
CA GLU A 410 1.51 11.73 -20.43
C GLU A 410 0.40 10.81 -20.94
N ARG A 411 0.78 9.64 -21.46
CA ARG A 411 -0.15 8.72 -22.10
C ARG A 411 -0.97 7.89 -21.11
N LYS A 412 -0.36 7.45 -20.00
CA LYS A 412 -0.96 6.43 -19.11
C LYS A 412 -1.25 6.92 -17.70
N PHE A 413 -0.57 7.96 -17.24
CA PHE A 413 -0.63 8.39 -15.85
C PHE A 413 -0.77 9.91 -15.71
N PRO A 414 -1.83 10.49 -16.29
CA PRO A 414 -2.05 11.95 -16.29
C PRO A 414 -2.09 12.55 -14.88
N GLU A 415 -2.43 11.76 -13.85
CA GLU A 415 -2.41 12.16 -12.45
C GLU A 415 -1.01 12.57 -11.94
N PHE A 416 0.07 12.12 -12.59
CA PHE A 416 1.44 12.55 -12.27
C PHE A 416 1.93 13.72 -13.14
N GLY A 417 1.01 14.51 -13.71
CA GLY A 417 1.34 15.76 -14.42
C GLY A 417 2.34 16.67 -13.71
N PRO A 418 2.31 16.85 -12.37
CA PRO A 418 3.33 17.63 -11.66
C PRO A 418 4.76 17.11 -11.87
N LEU A 419 4.97 15.79 -11.98
CA LEU A 419 6.31 15.24 -12.23
C LEU A 419 6.85 15.63 -13.62
N ARG A 420 5.97 15.78 -14.61
CA ARG A 420 6.37 16.26 -15.94
C ARG A 420 6.90 17.70 -15.89
N HIS A 421 6.30 18.51 -15.01
CA HIS A 421 6.78 19.86 -14.74
C HIS A 421 8.19 19.81 -14.14
N ASP A 422 8.43 18.93 -13.17
CA ASP A 422 9.75 18.75 -12.56
C ASP A 422 10.81 18.31 -13.59
N ILE A 423 10.47 17.37 -14.48
CA ILE A 423 11.34 16.96 -15.59
C ILE A 423 11.67 18.14 -16.49
N SER A 424 10.66 18.93 -16.88
CA SER A 424 10.83 20.11 -17.73
C SER A 424 11.70 21.19 -17.08
N GLN A 425 11.48 21.47 -15.79
CA GLN A 425 12.28 22.43 -15.02
C GLN A 425 13.73 21.99 -14.88
N ALA A 426 13.96 20.70 -14.58
CA ALA A 426 15.30 20.14 -14.50
C ALA A 426 16.04 20.22 -15.84
N ARG A 427 15.34 20.01 -16.97
CA ARG A 427 15.92 20.11 -18.31
C ARG A 427 16.32 21.55 -18.66
N LEU A 428 15.48 22.52 -18.32
CA LEU A 428 15.81 23.94 -18.47
C LEU A 428 17.04 24.32 -17.64
N ALA A 429 17.12 23.82 -16.40
CA ALA A 429 18.28 24.04 -15.54
C ALA A 429 19.57 23.45 -16.13
N ASP A 430 19.53 22.23 -16.68
CA ASP A 430 20.69 21.58 -17.31
C ASP A 430 21.16 22.37 -18.57
N SER A 431 20.22 22.86 -19.38
CA SER A 431 20.52 23.64 -20.59
C SER A 431 21.16 25.00 -20.30
N SER A 432 20.88 25.59 -19.13
CA SER A 432 21.41 26.90 -18.75
C SER A 432 22.90 26.88 -18.41
N GLY A 433 23.52 25.70 -18.30
CA GLY A 433 24.90 25.55 -17.86
C GLY A 433 25.15 26.06 -16.43
N ALA A 434 24.08 26.41 -15.69
CA ALA A 434 24.18 26.85 -14.32
C ALA A 434 24.59 25.66 -13.45
N SER A 435 25.88 25.57 -13.15
CA SER A 435 26.43 24.59 -12.22
C SER A 435 25.62 24.60 -10.92
N PRO A 436 25.29 23.44 -10.31
CA PRO A 436 24.64 23.39 -8.99
C PRO A 436 25.36 24.24 -7.93
N LYS A 437 26.68 24.39 -8.10
CA LYS A 437 27.54 25.22 -7.28
C LYS A 437 27.15 26.71 -7.35
N SER A 438 26.78 27.23 -8.52
CA SER A 438 26.35 28.63 -8.65
C SER A 438 24.97 28.89 -8.02
N LYS A 439 24.09 27.88 -7.95
CA LYS A 439 22.83 27.98 -7.21
C LYS A 439 23.04 27.97 -5.70
N LEU A 440 23.93 27.12 -5.19
CA LEU A 440 24.31 27.10 -3.77
C LEU A 440 25.05 28.39 -3.37
N GLU A 441 25.96 28.88 -4.21
CA GLU A 441 26.65 30.16 -4.02
C GLU A 441 25.66 31.33 -4.09
N GLY A 442 24.67 31.28 -4.99
CA GLY A 442 23.59 32.27 -5.09
C GLY A 442 22.68 32.27 -3.85
N LEU A 443 22.27 31.11 -3.34
CA LEU A 443 21.47 30.99 -2.12
C LEU A 443 22.27 31.41 -0.88
N ALA A 444 23.55 31.05 -0.81
CA ALA A 444 24.45 31.51 0.25
C ALA A 444 24.63 33.04 0.20
N ALA A 445 24.75 33.63 -0.99
CA ALA A 445 24.82 35.08 -1.16
C ALA A 445 23.50 35.78 -0.74
N ILE A 446 22.34 35.21 -1.06
CA ILE A 446 21.03 35.74 -0.63
C ILE A 446 20.87 35.63 0.89
N ALA A 447 21.24 34.50 1.49
CA ALA A 447 21.21 34.32 2.94
C ALA A 447 22.16 35.30 3.66
N HIS A 448 23.36 35.52 3.11
CA HIS A 448 24.33 36.47 3.65
C HIS A 448 23.84 37.93 3.53
N ALA A 449 23.20 38.29 2.41
CA ALA A 449 22.60 39.61 2.23
C ALA A 449 21.43 39.86 3.17
N ALA A 450 20.57 38.85 3.39
CA ALA A 450 19.47 38.92 4.35
C ALA A 450 19.97 39.09 5.79
N HIS A 451 21.08 38.43 6.15
CA HIS A 451 21.68 38.57 7.48
C HIS A 451 22.33 39.96 7.69
N GLN A 452 22.94 40.54 6.66
CA GLN A 452 23.47 41.91 6.74
C GLN A 452 22.37 42.97 6.90
N GLN A 453 21.20 42.78 6.31
CA GLN A 453 20.06 43.68 6.47
C GLN A 453 19.40 43.63 7.87
N GLN A 454 19.59 42.55 8.63
CA GLN A 454 19.08 42.45 10.01
C GLN A 454 20.00 43.09 11.06
N ASN A 455 21.25 43.37 10.71
CA ASN A 455 22.25 43.99 11.60
C ASN A 455 22.46 45.49 11.33
N MET A 456 21.65 46.08 10.45
CA MET A 456 21.51 47.53 10.25
C MET A 456 20.18 47.98 10.86
#